data_AF-A0A3S3QJG2-F1
#
_entry.id   AF-A0A3S3QJG2-F1
#
_cell.length_a   1.000
_cell.length_b   1.000
_cell.length_c   1.000
_cell.angle_alpha   90.00
_cell.angle_beta   90.00
_cell.angle_gamma   90.00
#
_symmetry.space_group_name_H-M   'P 1'
#
loop_
_entity.id
_entity.type
_entity.pdbx_description
1 polymer ?
#
loop_
_entity_poly.entity_id
_entity_poly.type
_entity_poly.pdbx_seq_one_letter_code
_entity_poly.pdbx_strand_id
1 'polypeptide(L)'
;MAADPNKLAVFVTSPQNMAHVVGIAEATVKAGKKPMIFFTYKSIHLTKDARFKALAELCGEEDIAICADSYTCEGYDSAKDIPAGLTEK
;
A
#
# COMPACT_ATOMS: atom_id res chain seq x y z
N MET A 1 0.38 19.30 6.25
CA MET A 1 0.75 18.21 7.18
C MET A 1 2.26 18.27 7.35
N ALA A 2 2.76 18.47 8.57
CA ALA A 2 4.20 18.46 8.83
C ALA A 2 4.75 17.04 8.63
N ALA A 3 6.00 16.91 8.19
CA ALA A 3 6.64 15.60 8.06
C ALA A 3 6.80 14.96 9.45
N ASP A 4 6.24 13.75 9.63
CA ASP A 4 6.47 12.96 10.83
C ASP A 4 7.81 12.22 10.68
N PRO A 5 8.84 12.53 11.50
CA PRO A 5 10.16 11.91 11.36
C PRO A 5 10.16 10.40 11.66
N ASN A 6 9.10 9.89 12.30
CA ASN A 6 8.92 8.48 12.65
C ASN A 6 8.18 7.68 11.58
N LYS A 7 7.78 8.31 10.47
CA LYS A 7 7.12 7.61 9.37
C LYS A 7 7.95 7.64 8.09
N LEU A 8 7.90 6.55 7.33
CA LEU A 8 8.43 6.51 5.97
C LEU A 8 7.27 6.30 5.00
N ALA A 9 6.99 7.30 4.18
CA ALA A 9 5.98 7.20 3.12
C ALA A 9 6.60 6.67 1.82
N VAL A 10 5.98 5.66 1.23
CA VAL A 10 6.36 5.09 -0.07
C VAL A 10 5.20 5.28 -1.04
N PHE A 11 5.49 5.99 -2.13
CA PHE A 11 4.53 6.21 -3.21
C PHE A 11 4.83 5.21 -4.34
N VAL A 12 3.94 4.25 -4.53
CA VAL A 12 4.13 3.14 -5.48
C VAL A 12 3.34 3.42 -6.75
N THR A 13 4.00 3.36 -7.89
CA THR A 13 3.39 3.59 -9.22
C THR A 13 3.61 2.45 -10.20
N SER A 14 4.59 1.58 -9.94
CA SER A 14 4.93 0.43 -10.80
C SER A 14 4.26 -0.87 -10.33
N PRO A 15 3.79 -1.73 -11.25
CA PRO A 15 3.20 -3.02 -10.92
C PRO A 15 4.22 -4.15 -10.66
N GLN A 16 5.52 -3.90 -10.70
CA GLN A 16 6.53 -4.97 -10.77
C GLN A 16 7.29 -5.20 -9.45
N ASN A 17 7.29 -4.22 -8.55
CA ASN A 17 8.30 -4.13 -7.49
C ASN A 17 7.79 -4.56 -6.11
N MET A 18 6.82 -5.48 -6.03
CA MET A 18 6.22 -5.88 -4.73
C MET A 18 7.27 -6.38 -3.73
N ALA A 19 8.25 -7.16 -4.16
CA ALA A 19 9.32 -7.64 -3.28
C ALA A 19 10.10 -6.48 -2.62
N HIS A 20 10.36 -5.41 -3.37
CA HIS A 20 11.02 -4.22 -2.84
C HIS A 20 10.12 -3.43 -1.90
N VAL A 21 8.83 -3.31 -2.21
CA VAL A 21 7.85 -2.64 -1.34
C VAL A 21 7.78 -3.33 0.02
N VAL A 22 7.66 -4.66 0.03
CA VAL A 22 7.68 -5.47 1.27
C VAL A 22 9.00 -5.29 2.02
N GLY A 23 10.14 -5.40 1.34
CA GLY A 23 11.45 -5.24 1.98
C GLY A 23 11.66 -3.85 2.59
N ILE A 24 11.17 -2.79 1.95
CA ILE A 24 11.22 -1.43 2.49
C ILE A 24 10.33 -1.31 3.74
N ALA A 25 9.12 -1.88 3.71
CA ALA A 25 8.22 -1.86 4.85
C ALA A 25 8.83 -2.58 6.07
N GLU A 26 9.37 -3.77 5.87
CA GLU A 26 10.06 -4.54 6.90
C GLU A 26 11.29 -3.81 7.46
N ALA A 27 12.11 -3.20 6.59
CA ALA A 27 13.27 -2.41 7.01
C ALA A 27 12.85 -1.17 7.82
N THR A 28 11.74 -0.54 7.46
CA THR A 28 11.19 0.61 8.19
C THR A 28 10.78 0.22 9.61
N VAL A 29 10.07 -0.90 9.76
CA VAL A 29 9.69 -1.43 11.08
C VAL A 29 10.93 -1.79 11.90
N LYS A 30 11.93 -2.46 11.29
CA LYS A 30 13.21 -2.78 11.96
C LYS A 30 13.97 -1.53 12.41
N ALA A 31 13.82 -0.42 11.70
CA ALA A 31 14.39 0.88 12.08
C ALA A 31 13.58 1.62 13.17
N GLY A 32 12.52 1.01 13.72
CA GLY A 32 11.66 1.60 14.74
C GLY A 32 10.70 2.66 14.20
N LYS A 33 10.44 2.66 12.89
CA LYS A 33 9.56 3.61 12.20
C LYS A 33 8.28 2.93 11.70
N LYS A 34 7.28 3.74 11.36
CA LYS A 34 6.03 3.25 10.77
C LYS A 34 6.04 3.39 9.24
N PRO A 35 5.90 2.29 8.48
CA PRO A 35 5.77 2.38 7.02
C PRO A 35 4.37 2.87 6.63
N MET A 36 4.32 3.86 5.75
CA MET A 36 3.10 4.30 5.08
C MET A 36 3.21 4.01 3.59
N ILE A 37 2.24 3.34 2.98
CA ILE A 37 2.33 2.92 1.58
C ILE A 37 1.07 3.33 0.82
N PHE A 38 1.27 4.06 -0.28
CA PHE A 38 0.21 4.47 -1.16
C PHE A 38 0.41 3.88 -2.56
N PHE A 39 -0.55 3.09 -3.02
CA PHE A 39 -0.54 2.50 -4.36
C PHE A 39 -1.41 3.31 -5.30
N THR A 40 -0.84 3.74 -6.43
CA THR A 40 -1.57 4.46 -7.48
C THR A 40 -1.14 4.03 -8.87
N TYR A 41 -1.85 4.50 -9.90
CA TYR A 41 -1.61 4.18 -11.31
C TYR A 41 -1.55 2.66 -11.53
N LYS A 42 -0.57 2.15 -12.28
CA LYS A 42 -0.41 0.72 -12.57
C LYS A 42 -0.07 -0.12 -11.35
N SER A 43 0.45 0.47 -10.27
CA SER A 43 0.78 -0.32 -9.06
C SER A 43 -0.44 -0.93 -8.39
N ILE A 44 -1.65 -0.48 -8.72
CA ILE A 44 -2.89 -1.07 -8.22
C ILE A 44 -2.93 -2.58 -8.41
N HIS A 45 -2.39 -3.13 -9.50
CA HIS A 45 -2.37 -4.58 -9.71
C HIS A 45 -1.64 -5.36 -8.59
N LEU A 46 -0.73 -4.69 -7.85
CA LEU A 46 -0.05 -5.28 -6.70
C LEU A 46 -0.99 -5.57 -5.53
N THR A 47 -2.18 -4.97 -5.49
CA THR A 47 -3.22 -5.31 -4.51
C THR A 47 -3.71 -6.77 -4.62
N LYS A 48 -3.47 -7.40 -5.77
CA LYS A 48 -3.82 -8.81 -6.04
C LYS A 48 -2.68 -9.79 -5.77
N ASP A 49 -1.51 -9.29 -5.40
CA ASP A 49 -0.38 -10.13 -5.02
C ASP A 49 -0.65 -10.80 -3.66
N ALA A 50 -0.29 -12.07 -3.51
CA ALA A 50 -0.50 -12.83 -2.27
C ALA A 50 0.18 -12.19 -1.05
N ARG A 51 1.22 -11.37 -1.26
CA ARG A 51 1.94 -10.66 -0.19
C ARG A 51 1.24 -9.39 0.27
N PHE A 52 0.25 -8.89 -0.47
CA PHE A 52 -0.40 -7.60 -0.18
C PHE A 52 -1.06 -7.59 1.20
N LYS A 53 -1.76 -8.68 1.56
CA LYS A 53 -2.42 -8.77 2.87
C LYS A 53 -1.43 -8.64 4.03
N ALA A 54 -0.33 -9.38 3.99
CA ALA A 54 0.71 -9.31 5.01
C ALA A 54 1.35 -7.92 5.07
N LEU A 55 1.52 -7.26 3.91
CA LEU A 55 1.98 -5.88 3.85
C LEU A 55 0.99 -4.90 4.50
N ALA A 56 -0.31 -5.06 4.23
CA ALA A 56 -1.36 -4.24 4.82
C ALA A 56 -1.40 -4.39 6.35
N GLU A 57 -1.30 -5.62 6.85
CA GLU A 57 -1.21 -5.92 8.28
C GLU A 57 0.06 -5.31 8.92
N LEU A 58 1.20 -5.33 8.21
CA LEU A 58 2.46 -4.74 8.66
C LEU A 58 2.39 -3.20 8.77
N CYS A 59 1.74 -2.53 7.83
CA CYS A 59 1.51 -1.09 7.86
C CYS A 59 0.45 -0.68 8.90
N GLY A 60 -0.61 -1.49 9.01
CA GLY A 60 -1.85 -1.13 9.68
C GLY A 60 -2.79 -0.36 8.74
N GLU A 61 -4.10 -0.51 8.95
CA GLU A 61 -5.18 -0.02 8.07
C GLU A 61 -5.16 1.52 7.84
N GLU A 62 -4.56 2.27 8.76
CA GLU A 62 -4.45 3.73 8.71
C GLU A 62 -3.29 4.22 7.82
N ASP A 63 -2.32 3.35 7.53
CA ASP A 63 -1.05 3.71 6.90
C ASP A 63 -0.84 2.95 5.57
N ILE A 64 -1.85 2.25 5.07
CA ILE A 64 -1.86 1.71 3.71
C ILE A 64 -3.11 2.18 2.98
N ALA A 65 -2.95 2.64 1.74
CA ALA A 65 -4.06 3.14 0.94
C ALA A 65 -3.84 2.92 -0.57
N ILE A 66 -4.95 2.92 -1.31
CA ILE A 66 -4.99 2.82 -2.77
C ILE A 66 -5.70 4.04 -3.35
N CYS A 67 -5.33 4.45 -4.55
CA CYS A 67 -6.08 5.47 -5.30
C CYS A 67 -7.32 4.83 -5.95
N ALA A 68 -8.52 5.19 -5.49
CA ALA A 68 -9.78 4.67 -6.02
C ALA A 68 -9.97 4.94 -7.52
N ASP A 69 -9.58 6.12 -8.00
CA ASP A 69 -9.65 6.46 -9.42
C ASP A 69 -8.74 5.57 -10.25
N SER A 70 -7.49 5.34 -9.80
CA SER A 70 -6.58 4.40 -10.47
C SER A 70 -7.13 2.98 -10.43
N TYR A 71 -7.76 2.59 -9.31
CA TYR A 71 -8.39 1.28 -9.16
C TYR A 71 -9.48 1.04 -10.19
N THR A 72 -10.37 2.03 -10.35
CA THR A 72 -11.45 2.01 -11.32
C THR A 72 -10.91 2.08 -12.75
N CYS A 73 -9.92 2.94 -13.03
CA CYS A 73 -9.30 3.06 -14.36
C CYS A 73 -8.61 1.78 -14.82
N GLU A 74 -8.04 1.01 -13.90
CA GLU A 74 -7.41 -0.29 -14.19
C GLU A 74 -8.42 -1.47 -14.22
N GLY A 75 -9.72 -1.17 -14.10
CA GLY A 75 -10.80 -2.13 -14.34
C GLY A 75 -11.33 -2.86 -13.11
N TYR A 76 -10.96 -2.43 -11.89
CA TYR A 76 -11.48 -3.00 -10.64
C TYR A 76 -12.63 -2.16 -10.06
N ASP A 77 -13.53 -2.79 -9.30
CA ASP A 77 -14.65 -2.10 -8.65
C ASP A 77 -14.22 -1.60 -7.26
N SER A 78 -14.03 -0.29 -7.10
CA SER A 78 -13.56 0.29 -5.84
C SER A 78 -14.57 0.20 -4.68
N ALA A 79 -15.84 -0.14 -4.95
CA ALA A 79 -16.88 -0.29 -3.93
C ALA A 79 -17.12 -1.76 -3.55
N LYS A 80 -16.91 -2.69 -4.49
CA LYS A 80 -17.20 -4.13 -4.26
C LYS A 80 -15.98 -5.02 -4.15
N ASP A 81 -14.82 -4.55 -4.62
CA ASP A 81 -13.56 -5.29 -4.65
C ASP A 81 -12.51 -4.57 -3.78
N ILE A 82 -12.76 -4.56 -2.48
CA ILE A 82 -11.82 -4.02 -1.48
C ILE A 82 -10.69 -5.03 -1.26
N PRO A 83 -9.40 -4.66 -1.50
CA PRO A 83 -8.30 -5.58 -1.28
C PRO A 83 -8.19 -6.03 0.18
N ALA A 84 -7.72 -7.27 0.38
CA ALA A 84 -7.59 -7.83 1.71
C ALA A 84 -6.64 -7.01 2.62
N GLY A 85 -7.10 -6.68 3.83
CA GLY A 85 -6.37 -5.85 4.78
C GLY A 85 -6.62 -4.34 4.62
N LEU A 86 -7.46 -3.94 3.67
CA LEU A 86 -8.03 -2.61 3.59
C LEU A 86 -9.50 -2.62 4.05
N THR A 87 -9.95 -1.47 4.51
CA THR A 87 -11.36 -1.15 4.79
C THR A 87 -11.84 -0.10 3.79
N GLU A 88 -13.16 -0.08 3.57
CA GLU A 88 -13.80 0.98 2.80
C GLU A 88 -13.58 2.32 3.53
N LYS A 89 -12.98 3.30 2.86
CA LYS A 89 -12.63 4.62 3.40
C LYS A 89 -13.07 5.72 2.47
#